data_AF-A0A527ZEI0-F1
#
_entry.id   AF-A0A527ZEI0-F1
#
_cell.length_a   1.000
_cell.length_b   1.000
_cell.length_c   1.000
_cell.angle_alpha   90.00
_cell.angle_beta   90.00
_cell.angle_gamma   90.00
#
_symmetry.space_group_name_H-M   'P 1'
#
loop_
_entity.id
_entity.type
_entity.pdbx_description
1 polymer ?
#
loop_
_entity_poly.entity_id
_entity_poly.type
_entity_poly.pdbx_seq_one_letter_code
_entity_poly.pdbx_strand_id
1 'polypeptide(L)'
;ADMSRPALYLVFKNKTDIYRATAMMVLSRSVEQAKAELAGDGAFADRMTRAIDAALISMMSTIAASPHGAELLDLKSSLADLVGLWRAGLVQHVAAAIEDQARQNGADLAAKGLSAKLLADMLLDGLEGMKLRISDPHEQRRAAAAMIKVIDLTLAA
;
A
#
# COMPACT_ATOMS: atom_id res chain seq x y z
N ALA A 1 -7.89 -0.36 -23.88
CA ALA A 1 -9.21 -0.21 -24.53
C ALA A 1 -8.98 0.51 -25.84
N ASP A 2 -9.43 -0.06 -26.96
CA ASP A 2 -9.29 0.52 -28.30
C ASP A 2 -10.46 1.49 -28.56
N MET A 3 -10.65 2.45 -27.65
CA MET A 3 -11.74 3.42 -27.70
C MET A 3 -11.25 4.72 -28.31
N SER A 4 -12.02 5.27 -29.25
CA SER A 4 -11.70 6.57 -29.84
C SER A 4 -11.79 7.67 -28.77
N ARG A 5 -10.84 8.62 -28.82
CA ARG A 5 -10.75 9.77 -27.89
C ARG A 5 -12.08 10.53 -27.69
N PRO A 6 -12.98 10.68 -28.68
CA PRO A 6 -14.28 11.31 -28.48
C PRO A 6 -15.22 10.55 -27.53
N ALA A 7 -15.19 9.21 -27.52
CA ALA A 7 -16.09 8.41 -26.68
C ALA A 7 -15.76 8.52 -25.18
N LEU A 8 -14.49 8.72 -24.84
CA LEU A 8 -14.04 8.96 -23.46
C LEU A 8 -14.53 10.31 -22.91
N TYR A 9 -14.66 11.34 -23.76
CA TYR A 9 -15.15 12.66 -23.34
C TYR A 9 -16.68 12.75 -23.16
N LEU A 10 -17.43 11.73 -23.57
CA LEU A 10 -18.87 11.64 -23.29
C LEU A 10 -19.16 11.25 -21.83
N VAL A 11 -18.19 10.61 -21.15
CA VAL A 11 -18.31 10.13 -19.76
C VAL A 11 -17.47 10.99 -18.79
N PHE A 12 -16.36 11.57 -19.26
CA PHE A 12 -15.44 12.36 -18.44
C PHE A 12 -15.29 13.79 -18.97
N LYS A 13 -15.34 14.80 -18.08
CA LYS A 13 -15.33 16.21 -18.50
C LYS A 13 -13.98 16.65 -19.08
N ASN A 14 -12.88 16.00 -18.67
CA ASN A 14 -11.53 16.30 -19.15
C ASN A 14 -10.57 15.11 -18.93
N LYS A 15 -9.34 15.23 -19.44
CA LYS A 15 -8.28 14.20 -19.34
C LYS A 15 -7.91 13.89 -17.87
N THR A 16 -7.93 14.88 -16.99
CA THR A 16 -7.62 14.73 -15.56
C THR A 16 -8.66 13.87 -14.85
N ASP A 17 -9.95 13.99 -15.19
CA ASP A 17 -11.02 13.17 -14.60
C ASP A 17 -10.82 11.68 -14.94
N ILE A 18 -10.39 11.36 -16.16
CA ILE A 18 -10.08 9.98 -16.59
C ILE A 18 -8.93 9.41 -15.75
N TYR A 19 -7.87 10.18 -15.54
CA TYR A 19 -6.73 9.74 -14.73
C TYR A 19 -7.06 9.62 -13.25
N ARG A 20 -7.85 10.55 -12.70
CA ARG A 20 -8.33 10.46 -11.31
C ARG A 20 -9.19 9.21 -11.10
N ALA A 21 -10.11 8.92 -12.01
CA ALA A 21 -10.93 7.70 -11.94
C ALA A 21 -10.06 6.42 -12.05
N THR A 22 -9.07 6.42 -12.95
CA THR A 22 -8.13 5.30 -13.10
C THR A 22 -7.28 5.11 -11.84
N ALA A 23 -6.74 6.20 -11.28
CA ALA A 23 -5.96 6.16 -10.05
C ALA A 23 -6.81 5.66 -8.88
N MET A 24 -8.04 6.16 -8.72
CA MET A 24 -8.97 5.72 -7.69
C MET A 24 -9.26 4.21 -7.80
N MET A 25 -9.50 3.70 -9.01
CA MET A 25 -9.70 2.27 -9.24
C MET A 25 -8.46 1.45 -8.85
N VAL A 26 -7.27 1.86 -9.26
CA VAL A 26 -6.01 1.14 -8.97
C VAL A 26 -5.70 1.15 -7.47
N LEU A 27 -5.80 2.31 -6.81
CA LEU A 27 -5.59 2.46 -5.38
C LEU A 27 -6.61 1.66 -4.56
N SER A 28 -7.88 1.68 -4.96
CA SER A 28 -8.93 0.92 -4.26
C SER A 28 -8.69 -0.58 -4.38
N ARG A 29 -8.34 -1.06 -5.58
CA ARG A 29 -8.01 -2.46 -5.82
C ARG A 29 -6.80 -2.92 -5.00
N SER A 30 -5.78 -2.09 -4.87
CA SER A 30 -4.58 -2.45 -4.10
C SER A 30 -4.88 -2.57 -2.60
N VAL A 31 -5.77 -1.73 -2.06
CA VAL A 31 -6.26 -1.85 -0.68
C VAL A 31 -7.08 -3.12 -0.49
N GLU A 32 -8.01 -3.43 -1.39
CA GLU A 32 -8.81 -4.65 -1.29
C GLU A 32 -7.94 -5.91 -1.37
N GLN A 33 -6.90 -5.92 -2.21
CA GLN A 33 -5.96 -7.02 -2.26
C GLN A 33 -5.13 -7.12 -0.98
N ALA A 34 -4.65 -6.00 -0.44
CA ALA A 34 -3.93 -6.00 0.83
C ALA A 34 -4.79 -6.54 1.99
N LYS A 35 -6.06 -6.17 2.05
CA LYS A 35 -7.02 -6.70 3.03
C LYS A 35 -7.17 -8.21 2.92
N ALA A 36 -7.30 -8.73 1.70
CA ALA A 36 -7.41 -10.17 1.46
C ALA A 36 -6.15 -10.91 1.93
N GLU A 37 -4.96 -10.36 1.66
CA GLU A 37 -3.70 -10.96 2.12
C GLU A 37 -3.54 -10.94 3.64
N LEU A 38 -3.95 -9.86 4.31
CA LEU A 38 -3.93 -9.74 5.78
C LEU A 38 -4.89 -10.73 6.45
N ALA A 39 -6.06 -10.95 5.84
CA ALA A 39 -7.08 -11.87 6.34
C ALA A 39 -6.80 -13.35 6.00
N GLY A 40 -5.82 -13.61 5.12
CA GLY A 40 -5.46 -14.96 4.72
C GLY A 40 -4.76 -15.77 5.81
N ASP A 41 -4.41 -17.00 5.45
CA ASP A 41 -3.72 -17.93 6.33
C ASP A 41 -2.19 -17.73 6.34
N GLY A 42 -1.55 -18.27 7.37
CA GLY A 42 -0.10 -18.33 7.53
C GLY A 42 0.46 -17.36 8.57
N ALA A 43 1.79 -17.30 8.63
CA ALA A 43 2.48 -16.45 9.60
C ALA A 43 2.20 -14.96 9.35
N PHE A 44 2.15 -14.17 10.42
CA PHE A 44 1.92 -12.72 10.35
C PHE A 44 2.86 -12.01 9.37
N ALA A 45 4.16 -12.27 9.50
CA ALA A 45 5.16 -11.64 8.64
C ALA A 45 4.92 -11.94 7.14
N ASP A 46 4.48 -13.17 6.81
CA ASP A 46 4.21 -13.55 5.42
C ASP A 46 2.96 -12.85 4.87
N ARG A 47 1.87 -12.85 5.64
CA ARG A 47 0.62 -12.15 5.29
C ARG A 47 0.85 -10.66 5.11
N MET A 48 1.57 -10.03 6.04
CA MET A 48 1.93 -8.62 5.98
C MET A 48 2.83 -8.31 4.77
N THR A 49 3.80 -9.19 4.47
CA THR A 49 4.68 -9.01 3.30
C THR A 49 3.89 -9.06 1.99
N ARG A 50 2.96 -10.01 1.84
CA ARG A 50 2.09 -10.08 0.66
C ARG A 50 1.16 -8.87 0.55
N ALA A 51 0.61 -8.42 1.68
CA ALA A 51 -0.25 -7.25 1.72
C ALA A 51 0.49 -5.97 1.28
N ILE A 52 1.70 -5.74 1.80
CA ILE A 52 2.54 -4.60 1.41
C ILE A 52 3.00 -4.70 -0.05
N ASP A 53 3.38 -5.89 -0.52
CA ASP A 53 3.73 -6.09 -1.92
C ASP A 53 2.57 -5.71 -2.85
N ALA A 54 1.36 -6.21 -2.56
CA ALA A 54 0.16 -5.92 -3.33
C ALA A 54 -0.21 -4.42 -3.30
N ALA A 55 -0.20 -3.81 -2.11
CA ALA A 55 -0.59 -2.41 -1.92
C ALA A 55 0.37 -1.42 -2.59
N LEU A 56 1.67 -1.74 -2.64
CA LEU A 56 2.71 -0.79 -3.01
C LEU A 56 3.54 -1.24 -4.20
N ILE A 57 4.28 -2.34 -4.07
CA ILE A 57 5.37 -2.68 -5.00
C ILE A 57 4.78 -3.21 -6.32
N SER A 58 3.91 -4.20 -6.23
CA SER A 58 3.24 -4.81 -7.39
C SER A 58 2.26 -3.85 -8.05
N MET A 59 1.54 -3.03 -7.27
CA MET A 59 0.71 -1.94 -7.80
C MET A 59 1.53 -0.95 -8.62
N MET A 60 2.63 -0.43 -8.06
CA MET A 60 3.49 0.54 -8.75
C MET A 60 4.18 -0.06 -9.97
N SER A 61 4.61 -1.31 -9.89
CA SER A 61 5.21 -2.03 -11.02
C SER A 61 4.21 -2.16 -12.17
N THR A 62 2.93 -2.43 -11.85
CA THR A 62 1.84 -2.49 -12.84
C THR A 62 1.57 -1.12 -13.48
N ILE A 63 1.55 -0.04 -12.68
CA ILE A 63 1.42 1.33 -13.21
C ILE A 63 2.57 1.65 -14.15
N ALA A 64 3.82 1.39 -13.72
CA ALA A 64 5.02 1.70 -14.49
C ALA A 64 5.12 0.91 -15.80
N ALA A 65 4.68 -0.35 -15.80
CA ALA A 65 4.64 -1.19 -17.01
C ALA A 65 3.48 -0.86 -17.95
N SER A 66 2.50 -0.06 -17.51
CA SER A 66 1.35 0.28 -18.34
C SER A 66 1.72 1.29 -19.45
N PRO A 67 1.07 1.25 -20.63
CA PRO A 67 1.34 2.19 -21.72
C PRO A 67 1.18 3.67 -21.36
N HIS A 68 0.38 3.98 -20.32
CA HIS A 68 0.12 5.33 -19.83
C HIS A 68 0.76 5.60 -18.44
N GLY A 69 1.69 4.76 -18.00
CA GLY A 69 2.31 4.84 -16.67
C GLY A 69 2.98 6.18 -16.40
N ALA A 70 3.74 6.69 -17.37
CA ALA A 70 4.40 7.98 -17.27
C ALA A 70 3.41 9.14 -17.08
N GLU A 71 2.29 9.13 -17.82
CA GLU A 71 1.26 10.17 -17.72
C GLU A 71 0.52 10.13 -16.37
N LEU A 72 0.27 8.92 -15.83
CA LEU A 72 -0.30 8.74 -14.49
C LEU A 72 0.66 9.26 -13.39
N LEU A 73 1.96 9.02 -13.53
CA LEU A 73 2.97 9.45 -12.58
C LEU A 73 3.25 10.96 -12.65
N ASP A 74 3.12 11.58 -13.82
CA ASP A 74 3.30 13.03 -14.00
C ASP A 74 2.19 13.84 -13.30
N LEU A 75 0.99 13.27 -13.21
CA LEU A 75 -0.16 13.86 -12.52
C LEU A 75 -0.14 13.68 -11.00
N LYS A 76 0.98 13.27 -10.40
CA LYS A 76 1.12 12.94 -8.97
C LYS A 76 0.60 14.05 -8.04
N SER A 77 0.85 15.31 -8.36
CA SER A 77 0.36 16.45 -7.56
C SER A 77 -1.17 16.54 -7.55
N SER A 78 -1.81 16.27 -8.69
CA SER A 78 -3.27 16.27 -8.85
C SER A 78 -3.96 15.05 -8.22
N LEU A 79 -3.19 14.06 -7.74
CA LEU A 79 -3.68 12.84 -7.10
C LEU A 79 -3.35 12.79 -5.59
N ALA A 80 -2.75 13.84 -5.04
CA ALA A 80 -2.24 13.84 -3.66
C ALA A 80 -3.33 13.55 -2.62
N ASP A 81 -4.55 14.03 -2.85
CA ASP A 81 -5.71 13.77 -1.98
C ASP A 81 -6.12 12.29 -2.01
N LEU A 82 -6.18 11.69 -3.20
CA LEU A 82 -6.48 10.27 -3.37
C LEU A 82 -5.40 9.38 -2.74
N VAL A 83 -4.12 9.75 -2.91
CA VAL A 83 -3.00 9.06 -2.27
C VAL A 83 -3.07 9.18 -0.75
N GLY A 84 -3.46 10.35 -0.21
CA GLY A 84 -3.67 10.55 1.22
C GLY A 84 -4.77 9.65 1.79
N LEU A 85 -5.92 9.56 1.10
CA LEU A 85 -7.02 8.68 1.50
C LEU A 85 -6.62 7.20 1.43
N TRP A 86 -5.96 6.80 0.35
CA TRP A 86 -5.42 5.45 0.17
C TRP A 86 -4.44 5.08 1.30
N ARG A 87 -3.50 5.98 1.61
CA ARG A 87 -2.52 5.80 2.70
C ARG A 87 -3.23 5.63 4.04
N ALA A 88 -4.18 6.52 4.35
CA ALA A 88 -4.93 6.46 5.60
C ALA A 88 -5.68 5.12 5.74
N GLY A 89 -6.35 4.66 4.68
CA GLY A 89 -7.03 3.37 4.66
C GLY A 89 -6.08 2.19 4.86
N LEU A 90 -4.95 2.17 4.16
CA LEU A 90 -3.95 1.12 4.30
C LEU A 90 -3.39 1.05 5.73
N VAL A 91 -3.08 2.20 6.33
CA VAL A 91 -2.59 2.26 7.71
C VAL A 91 -3.62 1.69 8.69
N GLN A 92 -4.91 1.99 8.52
CA GLN A 92 -5.95 1.42 9.39
C GLN A 92 -5.98 -0.12 9.31
N HIS A 93 -5.89 -0.69 8.11
CA HIS A 93 -5.86 -2.15 7.95
C HIS A 93 -4.60 -2.80 8.50
N VAL A 94 -3.43 -2.18 8.29
CA VAL A 94 -2.17 -2.66 8.85
C VAL A 94 -2.16 -2.59 10.38
N ALA A 95 -2.65 -1.48 10.96
CA ALA A 95 -2.76 -1.32 12.41
C ALA A 95 -3.71 -2.37 13.01
N ALA A 96 -4.87 -2.62 12.39
CA ALA A 96 -5.79 -3.66 12.86
C ALA A 96 -5.13 -5.05 12.87
N ALA A 97 -4.38 -5.40 11.80
CA ALA A 97 -3.68 -6.67 11.72
C ALA A 97 -2.57 -6.81 12.79
N ILE A 98 -1.84 -5.72 13.08
CA ILE A 98 -0.82 -5.68 14.14
C ILE A 98 -1.48 -5.89 15.52
N GLU A 99 -2.58 -5.18 15.79
CA GLU A 99 -3.32 -5.27 17.04
C GLU A 99 -3.87 -6.69 17.28
N ASP A 100 -4.46 -7.29 16.25
CA ASP A 100 -4.98 -8.66 16.32
C ASP A 100 -3.88 -9.69 16.56
N GLN A 101 -2.71 -9.52 15.92
CA GLN A 101 -1.57 -10.40 16.13
C GLN A 101 -0.98 -10.24 17.54
N ALA A 102 -0.83 -9.01 18.04
CA ALA A 102 -0.35 -8.74 19.40
C ALA A 102 -1.25 -9.43 20.43
N ARG A 103 -2.57 -9.30 20.26
CA ARG A 103 -3.57 -9.95 21.11
C ARG A 103 -3.45 -11.48 21.09
N GLN A 104 -3.31 -12.08 19.89
CA GLN A 104 -3.14 -13.53 19.73
C GLN A 104 -1.86 -14.04 20.38
N ASN A 105 -0.79 -13.25 20.32
CA ASN A 105 0.51 -13.60 20.91
C ASN A 105 0.59 -13.29 22.41
N GLY A 106 -0.36 -12.55 22.98
CA GLY A 106 -0.30 -12.06 24.36
C GLY A 106 0.70 -10.94 24.59
N ALA A 107 1.11 -10.23 23.53
CA ALA A 107 2.05 -9.11 23.63
C ALA A 107 1.36 -7.84 24.11
N ASP A 108 1.90 -7.23 25.17
CA ASP A 108 1.49 -5.90 25.63
C ASP A 108 2.33 -4.82 24.91
N LEU A 109 1.77 -4.26 23.84
CA LEU A 109 2.42 -3.18 23.09
C LEU A 109 2.59 -1.91 23.93
N ALA A 110 1.64 -1.60 24.80
CA ALA A 110 1.67 -0.38 25.62
C ALA A 110 2.79 -0.45 26.66
N ALA A 111 2.99 -1.61 27.29
CA ALA A 111 4.13 -1.84 28.19
C ALA A 111 5.50 -1.67 27.50
N LYS A 112 5.55 -1.89 26.18
CA LYS A 112 6.75 -1.67 25.33
C LYS A 112 6.85 -0.22 24.82
N GLY A 113 5.93 0.67 25.19
CA GLY A 113 5.88 2.04 24.68
C GLY A 113 5.47 2.13 23.19
N LEU A 114 4.79 1.11 22.67
CA LEU A 114 4.38 0.99 21.29
C LEU A 114 2.84 1.03 21.18
N SER A 115 2.35 1.30 19.97
CA SER A 115 0.96 1.07 19.61
C SER A 115 0.88 0.51 18.20
N ALA A 116 -0.17 -0.25 17.89
CA ALA A 116 -0.35 -0.81 16.55
C ALA A 116 -0.40 0.27 15.47
N LYS A 117 -1.03 1.42 15.77
CA LYS A 117 -1.07 2.60 14.88
C LYS A 117 0.32 3.18 14.65
N LEU A 118 1.12 3.36 15.70
CA LEU A 118 2.50 3.86 15.58
C LEU A 118 3.36 2.93 14.72
N LEU A 119 3.27 1.61 14.95
CA LEU A 119 4.01 0.63 14.16
C LEU A 119 3.58 0.62 12.69
N ALA A 120 2.28 0.76 12.41
CA ALA A 120 1.76 0.88 11.06
C ALA A 120 2.26 2.17 10.37
N ASP A 121 2.20 3.32 11.04
CA ASP A 121 2.72 4.59 10.50
C ASP A 121 4.21 4.48 10.19
N MET A 122 5.01 3.97 11.14
CA MET A 122 6.45 3.76 10.95
C MET A 122 6.76 2.86 9.76
N LEU A 123 6.00 1.76 9.60
CA LEU A 123 6.16 0.87 8.45
C LEU A 123 5.91 1.63 7.14
N LEU A 124 4.75 2.29 7.03
CA LEU A 124 4.38 2.95 5.78
C LEU A 124 5.23 4.19 5.49
N ASP A 125 5.72 4.92 6.50
CA ASP A 125 6.69 6.02 6.33
C ASP A 125 8.05 5.48 5.84
N GLY A 126 8.51 4.38 6.45
CA GLY A 126 9.73 3.70 6.05
C GLY A 126 9.70 3.21 4.60
N LEU A 127 8.56 2.66 4.17
CA LEU A 127 8.34 2.20 2.79
C LEU A 127 8.30 3.37 1.79
N GLU A 128 7.70 4.50 2.16
CA GLU A 128 7.72 5.70 1.32
C GLU A 128 9.13 6.25 1.15
N GLY A 129 9.88 6.40 2.25
CA GLY A 129 11.27 6.84 2.21
C GLY A 129 12.20 5.87 1.47
N MET A 130 11.94 4.57 1.58
CA MET A 130 12.66 3.52 0.84
C MET A 130 12.52 3.69 -0.68
N LYS A 131 11.31 3.94 -1.18
CA LYS A 131 11.02 4.08 -2.61
C LYS A 131 11.72 5.27 -3.27
N LEU A 132 12.16 6.26 -2.49
CA LEU A 132 12.95 7.39 -2.99
C LEU A 132 14.40 7.01 -3.31
N ARG A 133 14.90 5.89 -2.78
CA ARG A 133 16.31 5.48 -2.89
C ARG A 133 16.49 4.15 -3.60
N ILE A 134 15.51 3.26 -3.51
CA ILE A 134 15.55 1.91 -4.09
C ILE A 134 14.56 1.85 -5.25
N SER A 135 15.08 1.76 -6.47
CA SER A 135 14.24 1.65 -7.68
C SER A 135 13.91 0.19 -8.05
N ASP A 136 14.76 -0.76 -7.68
CA ASP A 136 14.57 -2.18 -8.00
C ASP A 136 13.45 -2.81 -7.14
N PRO A 137 12.38 -3.37 -7.76
CA PRO A 137 11.29 -4.01 -7.01
C PRO A 137 11.73 -5.19 -6.15
N HIS A 138 12.76 -5.95 -6.53
CA HIS A 138 13.23 -7.06 -5.71
C HIS A 138 13.92 -6.55 -4.43
N GLU A 139 14.76 -5.53 -4.53
CA GLU A 139 15.34 -4.87 -3.37
C GLU A 139 14.30 -4.21 -2.47
N GLN A 140 13.28 -3.57 -3.05
CA GLN A 140 12.15 -3.02 -2.29
C GLN A 140 11.44 -4.10 -1.46
N ARG A 141 11.18 -5.28 -2.04
CA ARG A 141 10.55 -6.41 -1.33
C ARG A 141 11.40 -6.89 -0.17
N ARG A 142 12.71 -7.05 -0.36
CA ARG A 142 13.62 -7.46 0.72
C ARG A 142 13.63 -6.46 1.87
N ALA A 143 13.70 -5.16 1.57
CA ALA A 143 13.71 -4.12 2.58
C ALA A 143 12.36 -4.02 3.32
N ALA A 144 11.24 -4.16 2.61
CA ALA A 144 9.91 -4.24 3.21
C ALA A 144 9.80 -5.45 4.18
N ALA A 145 10.23 -6.64 3.74
CA ALA A 145 10.23 -7.84 4.57
C ALA A 145 11.08 -7.67 5.83
N ALA A 146 12.22 -6.98 5.76
CA ALA A 146 13.06 -6.69 6.92
C ALA A 146 12.35 -5.79 7.94
N MET A 147 11.68 -4.71 7.50
CA MET A 147 10.90 -3.84 8.39
C MET A 147 9.74 -4.61 9.04
N ILE A 148 9.05 -5.43 8.26
CA ILE A 148 7.97 -6.30 8.76
C ILE A 148 8.50 -7.29 9.78
N LYS A 149 9.69 -7.85 9.57
CA LYS A 149 10.30 -8.77 10.54
C LYS A 149 10.62 -8.10 11.87
N VAL A 150 11.07 -6.85 11.85
CA VAL A 150 11.28 -6.06 13.07
C VAL A 150 9.96 -5.89 13.81
N ILE A 151 8.87 -5.54 13.11
CA ILE A 151 7.54 -5.43 13.72
C ILE A 151 7.10 -6.77 14.30
N ASP A 152 7.19 -7.86 13.54
CA ASP A 152 6.86 -9.23 13.99
C ASP A 152 7.58 -9.60 15.31
N LEU A 153 8.85 -9.24 15.47
CA LEU A 153 9.60 -9.46 16.71
C LEU A 153 9.06 -8.64 17.89
N THR A 154 8.53 -7.44 17.67
CA THR A 154 7.90 -6.65 18.74
C THR A 154 6.59 -7.26 19.24
N LEU A 155 5.95 -8.11 18.42
CA LEU A 155 4.68 -8.77 18.70
C LEU A 155 4.85 -10.11 19.44
N ALA A 156 6.07 -10.54 19.74
CA ALA A 156 6.30 -11.66 20.66
C ALA A 156 5.93 -11.25 22.10
N ALA A 157 5.41 -12.18 22.91
CA ALA A 157 5.11 -11.95 24.32
C ALA A 157 6.36 -11.49 25.11
#